data_AF-A0A7W0NP45-F1
#
_entry.id   AF-A0A7W0NP45-F1
#
_cell.length_a   1.000
_cell.length_b   1.000
_cell.length_c   1.000
_cell.angle_alpha   90.00
_cell.angle_beta   90.00
_cell.angle_gamma   90.00
#
_symmetry.space_group_name_H-M   'P 1'
#
loop_
_entity.id
_entity.type
_entity.pdbx_description
1 polymer ?
#
loop_
_entity_poly.entity_id
_entity_poly.type
_entity_poly.pdbx_seq_one_letter_code
_entity_poly.pdbx_strand_id
1 'polypeptide(L)'
;MSTDAEALRRIDEFRHGIQERSCTRRERFRWGTALFHDRLPRVWDLNFLRVEGAPPDLTARALAAEADRFQGPAGLDHRMISIEDAATGARLSPEFKRLGWSAESVVTMVHRRAPYREVNTTIVREVDEATAGAATEAFTRTQPYGRDNTTVDQIIEMRRVIARAVPTRHFGAPVSGAPVS
;
A
#
# COMPACT_ATOMS: atom_id res chain seq x y z
N MET A 1 -26.11 -11.49 -4.58
CA MET A 1 -25.12 -10.70 -3.82
C MET A 1 -25.15 -9.28 -4.37
N SER A 2 -25.07 -8.23 -3.54
CA SER A 2 -25.04 -6.85 -4.03
C SER A 2 -23.87 -6.66 -5.01
N THR A 3 -24.07 -5.90 -6.08
CA THR A 3 -23.04 -5.54 -7.05
C THR A 3 -21.85 -4.83 -6.39
N ASP A 4 -22.05 -4.20 -5.22
CA ASP A 4 -20.98 -3.61 -4.41
C ASP A 4 -20.15 -4.68 -3.68
N ALA A 5 -20.80 -5.69 -3.09
CA ALA A 5 -20.08 -6.77 -2.43
C ALA A 5 -19.20 -7.56 -3.41
N GLU A 6 -19.67 -7.76 -4.63
CA GLU A 6 -18.86 -8.37 -5.68
C GLU A 6 -17.70 -7.47 -6.16
N ALA A 7 -17.96 -6.18 -6.35
CA ALA A 7 -16.90 -5.24 -6.72
C ALA A 7 -15.80 -5.16 -5.65
N LEU A 8 -16.18 -5.11 -4.36
CA LEU A 8 -15.24 -5.10 -3.25
C LEU A 8 -14.39 -6.37 -3.21
N ARG A 9 -15.01 -7.55 -3.32
CA ARG A 9 -14.26 -8.82 -3.39
C ARG A 9 -13.22 -8.82 -4.50
N ARG A 10 -13.59 -8.38 -5.72
CA ARG A 10 -12.65 -8.31 -6.85
C ARG A 10 -11.51 -7.33 -6.60
N ILE A 11 -11.78 -6.22 -5.92
CA ILE A 11 -10.75 -5.24 -5.54
C ILE A 11 -9.79 -5.84 -4.51
N ASP A 12 -10.31 -6.55 -3.51
CA ASP A 12 -9.50 -7.20 -2.49
C ASP A 12 -8.64 -8.32 -3.09
N GLU A 13 -9.20 -9.17 -3.94
CA GLU A 13 -8.46 -10.20 -4.69
C GLU A 13 -7.34 -9.60 -5.54
N PHE A 14 -7.62 -8.49 -6.25
CA PHE A 14 -6.62 -7.78 -7.03
C PHE A 14 -5.49 -7.22 -6.16
N ARG A 15 -5.84 -6.59 -5.03
CA ARG A 15 -4.89 -6.02 -4.06
C ARG A 15 -4.02 -7.13 -3.45
N HIS A 16 -4.62 -8.22 -3.00
CA HIS A 16 -3.90 -9.39 -2.47
C HIS A 16 -2.94 -9.95 -3.51
N GLY A 17 -3.39 -10.08 -4.76
CA GLY A 17 -2.56 -10.52 -5.86
C GLY A 17 -1.32 -9.65 -6.07
N ILE A 18 -1.45 -8.33 -6.01
CA ILE A 18 -0.30 -7.41 -6.08
C ILE A 18 0.63 -7.65 -4.88
N GLN A 19 0.11 -7.61 -3.66
CA GLN A 19 0.91 -7.76 -2.44
C GLN A 19 1.72 -9.06 -2.44
N GLU A 20 1.09 -10.17 -2.84
CA GLU A 20 1.73 -11.48 -2.89
C GLU A 20 2.77 -11.63 -4.00
N ARG A 21 2.56 -11.01 -5.16
CA ARG A 21 3.53 -11.02 -6.26
C ARG A 21 4.67 -10.02 -6.06
N SER A 22 4.44 -9.00 -5.24
CA SER A 22 5.44 -7.98 -4.91
C SER A 22 6.31 -8.34 -3.72
N CYS A 23 5.91 -9.28 -2.85
CA CYS A 23 6.73 -9.69 -1.71
C CYS A 23 7.79 -10.76 -2.10
N THR A 24 8.89 -10.82 -1.36
CA THR A 24 9.92 -11.88 -1.50
C THR A 24 9.71 -13.02 -0.52
N ARG A 25 9.05 -12.75 0.62
CA ARG A 25 8.79 -13.71 1.68
C ARG A 25 7.42 -13.48 2.30
N ARG A 26 6.74 -14.58 2.63
CA ARG A 26 5.43 -14.59 3.28
C ARG A 26 5.42 -15.62 4.40
N GLU A 27 4.84 -15.26 5.53
CA GLU A 27 4.70 -16.14 6.67
C GLU A 27 3.28 -16.05 7.23
N ARG A 28 2.67 -17.22 7.51
CA ARG A 28 1.34 -17.25 8.13
C ARG A 28 1.47 -16.99 9.63
N PHE A 29 0.50 -16.27 10.16
CA PHE A 29 0.29 -16.13 11.59
C PHE A 29 -1.17 -16.34 11.95
N ARG A 30 -1.45 -16.36 13.26
CA ARG A 30 -2.76 -16.74 13.80
C ARG A 30 -3.94 -16.00 13.16
N TRP A 31 -3.75 -14.76 12.72
CA TRP A 31 -4.81 -13.90 12.19
C TRP A 31 -4.55 -13.40 10.76
N GLY A 32 -3.61 -14.00 10.02
CA GLY A 32 -3.40 -13.64 8.62
C GLY A 32 -2.01 -13.95 8.09
N THR A 33 -1.46 -13.02 7.31
CA THR A 33 -0.18 -13.19 6.59
C THR A 33 0.76 -12.02 6.87
N ALA A 34 1.99 -12.29 7.28
CA ALA A 34 3.08 -11.33 7.28
C ALA A 34 3.74 -11.32 5.89
N LEU A 35 3.84 -10.14 5.27
CA LEU A 35 4.46 -9.97 3.96
C LEU A 35 5.75 -9.15 4.11
N PHE A 36 6.80 -9.58 3.41
CA PHE A 36 8.11 -8.94 3.47
C PHE A 36 8.73 -8.81 2.09
N HIS A 37 9.54 -7.76 1.94
CA HIS A 37 10.45 -7.61 0.82
C HIS A 37 11.87 -7.39 1.33
N ASP A 38 12.67 -8.46 1.30
CA ASP A 38 13.97 -8.50 2.00
C ASP A 38 14.99 -7.49 1.44
N ARG A 39 14.84 -7.06 0.18
CA ARG A 39 15.69 -6.02 -0.44
C ARG A 39 15.18 -4.58 -0.28
N LEU A 40 13.95 -4.38 0.22
CA LEU A 40 13.31 -3.08 0.35
C LEU A 40 12.81 -2.85 1.79
N PRO A 41 13.68 -2.95 2.81
CA PRO A 41 13.27 -2.95 4.22
C PRO A 41 12.68 -1.62 4.69
N ARG A 42 12.92 -0.50 4.00
CA ARG A 42 12.36 0.82 4.38
C ARG A 42 10.97 1.07 3.79
N VAL A 43 10.46 0.17 2.96
CA VAL A 43 9.17 0.33 2.29
C VAL A 43 8.07 -0.34 3.11
N TRP A 44 7.25 0.48 3.76
CA TRP A 44 6.21 0.00 4.67
C TRP A 44 5.14 -0.82 3.94
N ASP A 45 4.72 -0.36 2.77
CA ASP A 45 3.68 -1.00 1.93
C ASP A 45 4.06 -2.41 1.42
N LEU A 46 5.32 -2.81 1.53
CA LEU A 46 5.81 -4.15 1.19
C LEU A 46 6.19 -4.99 2.41
N ASN A 47 6.15 -4.41 3.61
CA ASN A 47 6.63 -4.99 4.85
C ASN A 47 5.63 -4.75 5.98
N PHE A 48 4.57 -5.56 6.03
CA PHE A 48 3.45 -5.38 6.94
C PHE A 48 2.75 -6.70 7.29
N LEU A 49 1.97 -6.70 8.36
CA LEU A 49 1.07 -7.79 8.71
C LEU A 49 -0.31 -7.51 8.12
N ARG A 50 -0.81 -8.39 7.26
CA ARG A 50 -2.20 -8.38 6.78
C ARG A 50 -3.06 -9.23 7.68
N VAL A 51 -3.97 -8.61 8.41
CA VAL A 51 -4.98 -9.27 9.24
C VAL A 51 -6.18 -9.63 8.36
N GLU A 52 -6.48 -10.92 8.30
CA GLU A 52 -7.49 -11.50 7.44
C GLU A 52 -8.70 -11.95 8.29
N GLY A 53 -9.92 -11.61 7.86
CA GLY A 53 -11.16 -11.92 8.58
C GLY A 53 -11.44 -11.00 9.78
N ALA A 54 -12.40 -11.41 10.62
CA ALA A 54 -12.90 -10.62 11.75
C ALA A 54 -12.88 -11.41 13.08
N PRO A 55 -11.69 -11.74 13.62
CA PRO A 55 -11.60 -12.51 14.85
C PRO A 55 -12.13 -11.70 16.05
N PRO A 56 -13.14 -12.20 16.79
CA PRO A 56 -13.83 -11.42 17.82
C PRO A 56 -12.92 -11.09 19.01
N ASP A 57 -12.05 -12.03 19.40
CA ASP A 57 -11.15 -11.89 20.55
C ASP A 57 -9.83 -11.19 20.22
N LEU A 58 -9.70 -10.63 19.01
CA LEU A 58 -8.51 -9.92 18.60
C LEU A 58 -8.40 -8.60 19.36
N THR A 59 -7.20 -8.31 19.87
CA THR A 59 -6.87 -7.07 20.58
C THR A 59 -5.69 -6.37 19.91
N ALA A 60 -5.59 -5.05 20.06
CA ALA A 60 -4.46 -4.31 19.48
C ALA A 60 -3.12 -4.73 20.11
N ARG A 61 -3.12 -5.08 21.41
CA ARG A 61 -1.91 -5.55 22.10
C ARG A 61 -1.40 -6.86 21.51
N ALA A 62 -2.28 -7.79 21.19
CA ALA A 62 -1.89 -9.06 20.57
C ALA A 62 -1.31 -8.85 19.17
N LEU A 63 -1.92 -7.96 18.38
CA LEU A 63 -1.40 -7.61 17.06
C LEU A 63 -0.06 -6.87 17.11
N ALA A 64 0.11 -5.94 18.06
CA ALA A 64 1.40 -5.27 18.26
C ALA A 64 2.51 -6.27 18.62
N ALA A 65 2.21 -7.25 19.47
CA ALA A 65 3.16 -8.32 19.81
C ALA A 65 3.51 -9.21 18.60
N GLU A 66 2.54 -9.54 17.74
CA GLU A 66 2.83 -10.24 16.48
C GLU A 66 3.69 -9.38 15.55
N ALA A 67 3.40 -8.08 15.43
CA ALA A 67 4.21 -7.17 14.64
C ALA A 67 5.67 -7.14 15.12
N ASP A 68 5.91 -7.08 16.43
CA ASP A 68 7.26 -7.20 16.99
C ASP A 68 7.90 -8.56 16.71
N ARG A 69 7.14 -9.64 16.88
CA ARG A 69 7.62 -11.02 16.66
C ARG A 69 8.05 -11.28 15.21
N PHE A 70 7.39 -10.67 14.25
CA PHE A 70 7.64 -10.87 12.82
C PHE A 70 8.55 -9.81 12.22
N GLN A 71 8.31 -8.53 12.50
CA GLN A 71 9.03 -7.43 11.87
C GLN A 71 10.34 -7.11 12.58
N GLY A 72 10.44 -7.37 13.89
CA GLY A 72 11.68 -7.18 14.66
C GLY A 72 12.83 -8.06 14.17
N PRO A 73 12.70 -9.40 14.18
CA PRO A 73 13.73 -10.30 13.65
C PRO A 73 14.03 -10.13 12.16
N ALA A 74 13.08 -9.55 11.39
CA ALA A 74 13.30 -9.19 9.99
C ALA A 74 14.14 -7.91 9.82
N GLY A 75 14.59 -7.26 10.90
CA GLY A 75 15.42 -6.07 10.87
C GLY A 75 14.68 -4.81 10.43
N LEU A 76 13.36 -4.76 10.60
CA LEU A 76 12.55 -3.61 10.23
C LEU A 76 12.49 -2.61 11.39
N ASP A 77 12.79 -1.35 11.08
CA ASP A 77 12.70 -0.23 12.04
C ASP A 77 11.26 0.22 12.29
N HIS A 78 10.32 -0.18 11.43
CA HIS A 78 8.91 0.16 11.52
C HIS A 78 8.03 -1.02 11.91
N ARG A 79 6.80 -0.70 12.29
CA ARG A 79 5.71 -1.67 12.45
C ARG A 79 4.52 -1.22 11.65
N MET A 80 3.96 -2.13 10.86
CA MET A 80 2.79 -1.84 10.04
C MET A 80 1.84 -3.04 10.03
N ILE A 81 0.58 -2.74 10.31
CA ILE A 81 -0.51 -3.72 10.34
C ILE A 81 -1.64 -3.18 9.49
N SER A 82 -2.11 -3.97 8.55
CA SER A 82 -3.29 -3.69 7.73
C SER A 82 -4.42 -4.61 8.20
N ILE A 83 -5.57 -4.02 8.54
CA ILE A 83 -6.77 -4.74 8.98
C ILE A 83 -7.85 -4.54 7.93
N GLU A 84 -8.24 -5.62 7.26
CA GLU A 84 -9.16 -5.53 6.11
C GLU A 84 -10.62 -5.42 6.53
N ASP A 85 -10.99 -6.09 7.62
CA ASP A 85 -12.33 -5.97 8.18
C ASP A 85 -12.51 -4.60 8.85
N ALA A 86 -13.34 -3.76 8.24
CA ALA A 86 -13.56 -2.38 8.69
C ALA A 86 -14.11 -2.29 10.13
N ALA A 87 -14.98 -3.22 10.53
CA ALA A 87 -15.54 -3.24 11.88
C ALA A 87 -14.47 -3.57 12.93
N THR A 88 -13.61 -4.55 12.64
CA THR A 88 -12.45 -4.89 13.47
C THR A 88 -11.46 -3.73 13.54
N GLY A 89 -11.13 -3.11 12.41
CA GLY A 89 -10.24 -1.94 12.37
C GLY A 89 -10.78 -0.77 13.20
N ALA A 90 -12.07 -0.45 13.06
CA ALA A 90 -12.73 0.61 13.82
C ALA A 90 -12.73 0.32 15.33
N ARG A 91 -13.03 -0.93 15.72
CA ARG A 91 -13.00 -1.37 17.12
C ARG A 91 -11.60 -1.27 17.73
N LEU A 92 -10.56 -1.64 16.99
CA LEU A 92 -9.19 -1.70 17.48
C LEU A 92 -8.44 -0.37 17.40
N SER A 93 -8.88 0.57 16.55
CA SER A 93 -8.20 1.87 16.39
C SER A 93 -7.97 2.63 17.71
N PRO A 94 -8.95 2.75 18.63
CA PRO A 94 -8.72 3.38 19.94
C PRO A 94 -7.70 2.62 20.80
N GLU A 95 -7.66 1.29 20.72
CA GLU A 95 -6.69 0.48 21.45
C GLU A 95 -5.27 0.69 20.93
N PHE A 96 -5.07 0.71 19.61
CA PHE A 96 -3.78 1.02 18.98
C PHE A 96 -3.27 2.40 19.35
N LYS A 97 -4.14 3.42 19.32
CA LYS A 97 -3.78 4.78 19.73
C LYS A 97 -3.28 4.85 21.17
N ARG A 98 -3.90 4.11 22.10
CA ARG A 98 -3.42 4.01 23.49
C ARG A 98 -2.05 3.32 23.63
N LEU A 99 -1.68 2.49 22.65
CA LEU A 99 -0.37 1.85 22.57
C LEU A 99 0.68 2.72 21.84
N GLY A 100 0.32 3.95 21.43
CA GLY A 100 1.23 4.88 20.75
C GLY A 100 1.30 4.71 19.23
N TRP A 101 0.40 3.93 18.63
CA TRP A 101 0.36 3.73 17.19
C TRP A 101 -0.40 4.87 16.48
N SER A 102 0.04 5.21 15.27
CA SER A 102 -0.82 5.89 14.31
C SER A 102 -1.83 4.90 13.74
N ALA A 103 -3.09 5.34 13.56
CA ALA A 103 -4.13 4.52 12.98
C ALA A 103 -4.90 5.33 11.93
N GLU A 104 -4.96 4.79 10.72
CA GLU A 104 -5.60 5.41 9.56
C GLU A 104 -6.70 4.49 9.01
N SER A 105 -7.70 5.08 8.36
CA SER A 105 -8.77 4.35 7.69
C SER A 105 -8.73 4.64 6.20
N VAL A 106 -8.35 3.63 5.43
CA VAL A 106 -8.32 3.69 3.97
C VAL A 106 -9.62 3.12 3.43
N VAL A 107 -10.30 3.88 2.57
CA VAL A 107 -11.59 3.48 1.98
C VAL A 107 -11.42 3.06 0.53
N THR A 108 -12.18 2.04 0.13
CA THR A 108 -12.29 1.63 -1.28
C THR A 108 -13.53 2.28 -1.89
N MET A 109 -13.34 3.10 -2.92
CA MET A 109 -14.43 3.78 -3.62
C MET A 109 -14.64 3.15 -4.99
N VAL A 110 -15.82 2.56 -5.22
CA VAL A 110 -16.16 1.96 -6.52
C VAL A 110 -16.67 3.04 -7.46
N HIS A 111 -15.97 3.27 -8.57
CA HIS A 111 -16.39 4.21 -9.61
C HIS A 111 -17.53 3.62 -10.45
N ARG A 112 -18.74 4.18 -10.34
CA ARG A 112 -19.98 3.65 -10.97
C ARG A 112 -20.52 4.49 -12.13
N ARG A 113 -20.31 5.81 -12.11
CA ARG A 113 -20.93 6.75 -13.04
C ARG A 113 -19.89 7.30 -14.01
N ALA A 114 -20.32 7.67 -15.22
CA ALA A 114 -19.53 8.53 -16.08
C ALA A 114 -19.16 9.85 -15.36
N PRO A 115 -17.98 10.43 -15.64
CA PRO A 115 -17.58 11.70 -15.06
C PRO A 115 -18.60 12.80 -15.44
N TYR A 116 -18.87 13.70 -14.50
CA TYR A 116 -19.79 14.82 -14.72
C TYR A 116 -19.19 15.96 -15.54
N ARG A 117 -17.85 16.02 -15.62
CA ARG A 117 -17.10 17.02 -16.38
C ARG A 117 -16.33 16.35 -17.50
N GLU A 118 -16.32 16.98 -18.66
CA GLU A 118 -15.37 16.64 -19.72
C GLU A 118 -14.03 17.28 -19.38
N VAL A 119 -12.95 16.50 -19.49
CA VAL A 119 -11.58 16.98 -19.28
C VAL A 119 -10.85 16.84 -20.61
N ASN A 120 -10.16 17.89 -21.03
CA ASN A 120 -9.30 17.80 -22.20
C ASN A 120 -8.10 16.89 -21.90
N THR A 121 -8.14 15.66 -22.42
CA THR A 121 -7.06 14.68 -22.25
C THR A 121 -6.04 14.70 -23.39
N THR A 122 -6.08 15.65 -24.33
CA THR A 122 -5.13 15.70 -25.46
C THR A 122 -3.68 15.92 -25.02
N ILE A 123 -3.47 16.47 -23.82
CA ILE A 123 -2.14 16.64 -23.23
C ILE A 123 -1.61 15.36 -22.55
N VAL A 124 -2.46 14.37 -22.30
CA VAL A 124 -2.08 13.13 -21.62
C VAL A 124 -1.54 12.16 -22.66
N ARG A 125 -0.33 11.65 -22.43
CA ARG A 125 0.29 10.63 -23.27
C ARG A 125 0.80 9.47 -22.43
N GLU A 126 0.87 8.30 -23.05
CA GLU A 126 1.61 7.18 -22.49
C GLU A 126 3.10 7.55 -22.44
N VAL A 127 3.76 7.23 -21.34
CA VAL A 127 5.18 7.49 -21.09
C VAL A 127 5.87 6.20 -20.71
N ASP A 128 7.19 6.15 -20.91
CA ASP A 128 7.98 5.01 -20.46
C ASP A 128 8.15 4.99 -18.93
N GLU A 129 8.58 3.84 -18.41
CA GLU A 129 8.82 3.62 -16.98
C GLU A 129 9.85 4.61 -16.42
N ALA A 130 10.87 4.99 -17.21
CA ALA A 130 11.91 5.93 -16.78
C ALA A 130 11.33 7.32 -16.52
N THR A 131 10.48 7.82 -17.43
CA THR A 131 9.80 9.11 -17.29
C THR A 131 8.84 9.10 -16.10
N ALA A 132 8.07 8.03 -15.93
CA ALA A 132 7.17 7.88 -14.78
C ALA A 132 7.94 7.78 -13.45
N GLY A 133 9.08 7.09 -13.46
CA GLY A 133 10.00 6.96 -12.33
C GLY A 133 10.58 8.31 -11.91
N ALA A 134 11.03 9.13 -12.87
CA ALA A 134 11.55 10.47 -12.59
C ALA A 134 10.48 11.40 -11.97
N ALA A 135 9.23 11.34 -12.45
CA ALA A 135 8.12 12.08 -11.86
C ALA A 135 7.83 11.61 -10.42
N THR A 136 7.84 10.29 -10.19
CA THR A 136 7.66 9.71 -8.86
C THR A 136 8.78 10.11 -7.91
N GLU A 137 10.04 10.11 -8.37
CA GLU A 137 11.17 10.58 -7.59
C GLU A 137 10.99 12.04 -7.19
N ALA A 138 10.66 12.91 -8.15
CA ALA A 138 10.45 14.33 -7.91
C ALA A 138 9.38 14.56 -6.84
N PHE A 139 8.24 13.86 -6.93
CA PHE A 139 7.19 13.90 -5.91
C PHE A 139 7.64 13.34 -4.55
N THR A 140 8.38 12.23 -4.56
CA THR A 140 8.88 11.59 -3.33
C THR A 140 9.84 12.54 -2.59
N ARG A 141 10.65 13.30 -3.31
CA ARG A 141 11.59 14.29 -2.74
C ARG A 141 10.90 15.47 -2.05
N THR A 142 9.62 15.75 -2.35
CA THR A 142 8.84 16.77 -1.63
C THR A 142 8.29 16.28 -0.29
N GLN A 143 8.37 14.97 -0.02
CA GLN A 143 7.84 14.37 1.20
C GLN A 143 8.82 14.54 2.38
N PRO A 144 8.36 14.42 3.65
CA PRO A 144 9.23 14.52 4.82
C PRO A 144 10.44 13.56 4.80
N TYR A 145 10.26 12.36 4.23
CA TYR A 145 11.31 11.34 4.07
C TYR A 145 12.13 11.49 2.76
N GLY A 146 11.81 12.48 1.93
CA GLY A 146 12.40 12.67 0.59
C GLY A 146 13.86 13.14 0.57
N ARG A 147 14.45 13.44 1.73
CA ARG A 147 15.86 13.83 1.86
C ARG A 147 16.82 12.65 1.96
N ASP A 148 16.32 11.48 2.34
CA ASP A 148 17.12 10.27 2.47
C ASP A 148 17.13 9.49 1.15
N ASN A 149 18.26 9.54 0.45
CA ASN A 149 18.41 8.92 -0.87
C ASN A 149 18.10 7.42 -0.85
N THR A 150 18.50 6.70 0.20
CA THR A 150 18.22 5.27 0.28
C THR A 150 16.71 4.99 0.41
N THR A 151 15.95 5.83 1.12
CA THR A 151 14.49 5.71 1.16
C THR A 151 13.88 6.04 -0.20
N VAL A 152 14.33 7.11 -0.86
CA VAL A 152 13.86 7.49 -2.20
C VAL A 152 14.09 6.36 -3.20
N ASP A 153 15.31 5.80 -3.24
CA ASP A 153 15.68 4.70 -4.14
C ASP A 153 14.78 3.47 -3.92
N GLN A 154 14.52 3.11 -2.66
CA GLN A 154 13.64 1.98 -2.35
C GLN A 154 12.17 2.23 -2.71
N ILE A 155 11.66 3.46 -2.57
CA ILE A 155 10.31 3.83 -3.00
C ILE A 155 10.20 3.76 -4.53
N ILE A 156 11.21 4.21 -5.27
CA ILE A 156 11.23 4.08 -6.73
C ILE A 156 11.26 2.59 -7.12
N GLU A 157 12.11 1.79 -6.47
CA GLU A 157 12.17 0.36 -6.77
C GLU A 157 10.88 -0.38 -6.40
N MET A 158 10.19 0.01 -5.31
CA MET A 158 8.85 -0.50 -5.00
C MET A 158 7.88 -0.29 -6.17
N ARG A 159 7.90 0.89 -6.81
CA ARG A 159 7.02 1.14 -7.97
C ARG A 159 7.32 0.18 -9.11
N ARG A 160 8.59 -0.12 -9.38
CA ARG A 160 8.98 -1.10 -10.41
C ARG A 160 8.56 -2.51 -10.03
N VAL A 161 8.72 -2.90 -8.77
CA VAL A 161 8.27 -4.20 -8.24
C VAL A 161 6.76 -4.37 -8.43
N ILE A 162 5.96 -3.35 -8.10
CA ILE A 162 4.51 -3.37 -8.30
C ILE A 162 4.16 -3.39 -9.79
N ALA A 163 4.85 -2.58 -10.61
CA ALA A 163 4.62 -2.54 -12.05
C ALA A 163 4.92 -3.86 -12.77
N ARG A 164 5.86 -4.65 -12.24
CA ARG A 164 6.14 -6.01 -12.73
C ARG A 164 5.14 -7.05 -12.23
N ALA A 165 4.44 -6.79 -11.13
CA ALA A 165 3.46 -7.70 -10.54
C ALA A 165 2.12 -7.72 -11.29
N VAL A 166 1.78 -6.67 -12.05
CA VAL A 166 0.54 -6.58 -12.83
C VAL A 166 0.77 -5.84 -14.14
N PRO A 167 0.00 -6.13 -15.20
CA PRO A 167 0.05 -5.33 -16.43
C PRO A 167 -0.12 -3.84 -16.12
N THR A 168 0.93 -3.06 -16.36
CA THR A 168 1.01 -1.65 -15.97
C THR A 168 1.34 -0.80 -17.19
N ARG A 169 0.63 0.32 -17.32
CA ARG A 169 0.87 1.36 -18.33
C ARG A 169 0.98 2.70 -17.60
N HIS A 170 1.91 3.54 -18.03
CA HIS A 170 2.16 4.83 -17.38
C HIS A 170 1.65 5.96 -18.26
N PHE A 171 0.94 6.91 -17.66
CA PHE A 171 0.42 8.08 -18.35
C PHE A 171 0.89 9.35 -17.64
N GLY A 172 1.26 10.36 -18.41
CA GLY A 172 1.71 11.65 -17.90
C GLY A 172 1.21 12.82 -18.75
N ALA A 173 1.02 13.96 -18.10
CA ALA A 173 0.72 15.23 -18.76
C ALA A 173 1.91 16.19 -18.54
N PRO A 174 2.58 16.67 -19.60
CA PRO A 174 3.63 17.66 -19.46
C PRO A 174 3.02 19.02 -19.11
N VAL A 175 3.41 19.60 -17.98
CA VAL A 175 3.09 20.99 -17.62
C VAL A 175 4.39 21.77 -17.77
N SER A 176 4.52 22.58 -18.83
CA SER A 176 5.70 23.42 -19.15
C SER A 176 7.04 22.92 -18.56
N GLY A 177 7.44 21.70 -18.97
CA GLY A 177 8.77 21.13 -18.72
C GLY A 177 8.85 19.91 -17.80
N ALA A 178 7.86 19.63 -16.94
CA ALA A 178 7.90 18.45 -16.07
C ALA A 178 6.54 17.71 -16.01
N PRO A 179 6.52 16.37 -15.96
CA PRO A 179 5.33 15.63 -15.58
C PRO A 179 5.00 15.91 -14.11
N VAL A 180 3.73 16.20 -13.83
CA VAL A 180 3.21 16.27 -12.46
C VAL A 180 2.63 14.90 -12.12
N SER A 181 3.03 14.34 -10.95
CA SER A 181 2.44 13.12 -10.38
C SER A 181 1.42 13.44 -9.30
#